data_AF-A0A6B3H2I0-F1
#
_entry.id   AF-A0A6B3H2I0-F1
#
_cell.length_a   1.000
_cell.length_b   1.000
_cell.length_c   1.000
_cell.angle_alpha   90.00
_cell.angle_beta   90.00
_cell.angle_gamma   90.00
#
_symmetry.space_group_name_H-M   'P 1'
#
loop_
_entity.id
_entity.type
_entity.pdbx_description
1 polymer ?
#
loop_
_entity_poly.entity_id
_entity_poly.type
_entity_poly.pdbx_seq_one_letter_code
_entity_poly.pdbx_strand_id
1 'polypeptide(L)' 'GLPADARDYAAGAQILKDLGVRSLRLMTNNPDKTAAVLHHGLAVTGREPMPVQAGEHNLRYLRTKRDRMGHDLPWLEG' A
#
# COMPACT_ATOMS: atom_id res chain seq x y z
N GLY A 1 8.82 -16.61 11.70
CA GLY A 1 7.49 -16.13 11.27
C GLY A 1 7.54 -15.78 9.80
N LEU A 2 6.44 -15.95 9.07
CA LEU A 2 6.37 -15.59 7.64
C LEU A 2 6.71 -14.09 7.46
N PRO A 3 7.40 -13.69 6.38
CA PRO A 3 7.71 -12.28 6.12
C PRO A 3 6.42 -11.47 6.14
N ALA A 4 6.44 -10.31 6.82
CA ALA A 4 5.30 -9.41 6.93
C ALA A 4 4.78 -8.93 5.56
N ASP A 5 5.57 -9.07 4.50
CA ASP A 5 5.18 -8.77 3.14
C ASP A 5 5.73 -9.79 2.12
N ALA A 6 5.35 -11.06 2.27
CA ALA A 6 5.63 -12.10 1.25
C ALA A 6 4.79 -11.93 -0.04
N ARG A 7 4.13 -10.78 -0.24
CA ARG A 7 3.26 -10.55 -1.39
C ARG A 7 4.10 -10.06 -2.57
N ASP A 8 4.10 -10.82 -3.64
CA ASP A 8 4.63 -10.42 -4.94
C ASP A 8 3.59 -9.56 -5.69
N TYR A 9 4.01 -8.40 -6.19
CA TYR A 9 3.16 -7.46 -6.93
C TYR A 9 3.33 -7.60 -8.46
N ALA A 10 4.11 -8.58 -8.93
CA ALA A 10 4.40 -8.82 -10.34
C ALA A 10 3.12 -8.97 -11.19
N ALA A 11 2.15 -9.75 -10.72
CA ALA A 11 0.92 -10.00 -11.47
C ALA A 11 0.12 -8.71 -11.72
N GLY A 12 -0.06 -7.88 -10.68
CA GLY A 12 -0.75 -6.60 -10.82
C GLY A 12 0.02 -5.63 -11.72
N ALA A 13 1.35 -5.62 -11.62
CA ALA A 13 2.18 -4.80 -12.48
C ALA A 13 2.09 -5.21 -13.95
N GLN A 14 2.05 -6.52 -14.24
CA GLN A 14 1.92 -7.04 -15.60
C GLN A 14 0.56 -6.70 -16.22
N ILE A 15 -0.54 -6.88 -15.47
CA ILE A 15 -1.89 -6.50 -15.93
C ILE A 15 -1.92 -5.03 -16.34
N LEU A 16 -1.36 -4.13 -15.52
CA LEU A 16 -1.34 -2.70 -15.81
C LEU A 16 -0.50 -2.38 -17.06
N LYS A 17 0.64 -3.06 -17.25
CA LYS A 17 1.45 -2.93 -18.47
C LYS A 17 0.70 -3.40 -19.71
N ASP A 18 0.01 -4.53 -19.63
CA ASP A 18 -0.78 -5.09 -20.74
C ASP A 18 -1.94 -4.15 -21.13
N LEU A 19 -2.49 -3.43 -20.15
CA LEU A 19 -3.47 -2.35 -20.38
C LEU A 19 -2.86 -1.04 -20.89
N GLY A 20 -1.54 -0.97 -21.10
CA GLY A 20 -0.83 0.21 -21.61
C GLY A 20 -0.53 1.29 -20.57
N VAL A 21 -0.68 1.01 -19.28
CA VAL A 21 -0.36 1.96 -18.20
C VAL A 21 1.15 2.15 -18.11
N ARG A 22 1.61 3.40 -18.26
CA ARG A 22 3.03 3.78 -18.18
C ARG A 22 3.40 4.38 -16.83
N SER A 23 2.43 4.99 -16.15
CA SER A 23 2.62 5.62 -14.85
C SER A 23 1.31 5.64 -14.06
N LEU A 24 1.40 5.63 -12.73
CA LEU A 24 0.23 5.68 -11.85
C LEU A 24 0.49 6.48 -10.57
N ARG A 25 -0.59 6.95 -9.95
CA ARG A 25 -0.60 7.35 -8.53
C ARG A 25 -1.14 6.19 -7.71
N LEU A 26 -0.37 5.74 -6.73
CA LEU A 26 -0.71 4.54 -5.96
C LEU A 26 -1.57 4.91 -4.75
N MET A 27 -2.77 4.34 -4.65
CA MET A 27 -3.62 4.49 -3.46
C MET A 27 -3.15 3.51 -2.37
N THR A 28 -2.38 3.98 -1.38
CA THR A 28 -1.87 3.11 -0.30
C THR A 28 -1.49 3.90 0.96
N ASN A 29 -1.82 3.32 2.12
CA ASN A 29 -1.33 3.78 3.42
C ASN A 29 0.00 3.11 3.82
N ASN A 30 0.46 2.10 3.08
CA ASN A 30 1.77 1.49 3.28
C ASN A 30 2.80 2.07 2.29
N PRO A 31 3.82 2.83 2.74
CA PRO A 31 4.87 3.35 1.87
C PRO A 31 5.70 2.23 1.21
N ASP A 32 5.87 1.07 1.85
CA ASP A 32 6.67 -0.04 1.31
C ASP A 32 6.08 -0.61 0.01
N LYS A 33 4.76 -0.49 -0.17
CA LYS A 33 4.08 -0.91 -1.41
C LYS A 33 4.53 -0.10 -2.63
N THR A 34 4.89 1.16 -2.45
CA THR A 34 5.40 1.98 -3.54
C THR A 34 6.72 1.41 -4.07
N ALA A 35 7.63 1.03 -3.17
CA ALA A 35 8.91 0.42 -3.55
C ALA A 35 8.72 -0.91 -4.30
N ALA A 36 7.77 -1.74 -3.84
CA ALA A 36 7.48 -3.01 -4.49
C ALA A 36 6.91 -2.83 -5.92
N VAL A 37 6.00 -1.87 -6.15
CA VAL A 37 5.46 -1.58 -7.49
C VAL A 37 6.53 -1.02 -8.43
N LEU A 38 7.41 -0.14 -7.92
CA LEU A 38 8.55 0.40 -8.68
C LEU A 38 9.50 -0.71 -9.15
N HIS A 39 9.74 -1.72 -8.31
CA HIS A 39 10.61 -2.86 -8.64
C HIS A 39 10.11 -3.64 -9.87
N HIS A 40 8.81 -3.66 -10.14
CA HIS A 40 8.23 -4.31 -11.33
C HIS A 40 8.18 -3.41 -12.57
N GLY A 41 8.83 -2.23 -12.55
CA GLY A 41 9.00 -1.37 -13.73
C GLY A 41 7.77 -0.53 -14.09
N LEU A 42 6.89 -0.25 -13.13
CA LEU A 42 5.84 0.77 -13.27
C LEU A 42 6.28 2.07 -12.63
N ALA A 43 6.18 3.19 -13.35
CA ALA A 43 6.49 4.50 -12.78
C ALA A 43 5.40 4.95 -11.80
N VAL A 44 5.76 5.10 -10.52
CA VAL A 44 4.86 5.67 -9.52
C VAL A 44 5.10 7.19 -9.45
N THR A 45 4.12 7.99 -9.87
CA THR A 45 4.22 9.46 -9.92
C THR A 45 3.75 10.13 -8.63
N GLY A 46 3.19 9.36 -7.69
CA GLY A 46 2.76 9.83 -6.39
C GLY A 46 2.01 8.77 -5.62
N ARG A 47 1.68 9.09 -4.38
CA ARG A 47 0.86 8.27 -3.50
C ARG A 47 -0.38 9.05 -3.08
N GLU A 48 -1.53 8.41 -3.11
CA GLU A 48 -2.76 8.92 -2.51
C GLU A 48 -3.06 8.11 -1.24
N PRO A 49 -3.38 8.76 -0.12
CA PRO A 49 -3.92 8.08 1.05
C PRO A 49 -5.20 7.32 0.68
N MET A 50 -5.33 6.11 1.22
CA MET A 50 -6.56 5.34 1.08
C MET A 50 -7.56 5.80 2.15
N PRO A 51 -8.77 6.26 1.77
CA PRO A 51 -9.77 6.68 2.72
C PRO A 51 -10.24 5.48 3.53
N VAL A 52 -9.81 5.41 4.78
CA VAL A 52 -10.19 4.36 5.73
C VAL A 52 -10.65 5.02 7.02
N GLN A 53 -11.91 4.78 7.39
CA GLN A 53 -12.45 5.20 8.67
C GLN A 53 -12.14 4.14 9.72
N ALA A 54 -11.70 4.60 10.89
CA ALA A 54 -11.57 3.74 12.05
C ALA A 54 -12.94 3.53 12.70
N GLY A 55 -13.25 2.29 13.03
CA GLY A 55 -14.44 1.87 13.77
C GLY A 55 -14.10 0.72 14.71
N GLU A 56 -15.04 0.34 15.55
CA GLU A 56 -14.84 -0.67 16.61
C GLU A 56 -14.20 -1.97 16.10
N HIS A 57 -14.60 -2.42 14.91
CA HIS A 57 -14.15 -3.69 14.34
C HIS A 57 -12.74 -3.66 13.72
N ASN A 58 -12.25 -2.49 13.28
CA ASN A 58 -10.98 -2.39 12.55
C ASN A 58 -9.90 -1.58 13.29
N LEU A 59 -10.24 -0.89 14.39
CA LEU A 59 -9.33 -0.01 15.12
C LEU A 59 -8.04 -0.72 15.56
N ARG A 60 -8.17 -1.90 16.17
CA ARG A 60 -7.00 -2.70 16.61
C ARG A 60 -6.10 -3.11 15.45
N TYR A 61 -6.71 -3.47 14.31
CA TYR A 61 -5.98 -3.84 13.11
C TYR A 61 -5.24 -2.63 12.52
N LEU A 62 -5.89 -1.48 12.42
CA LEU A 62 -5.29 -0.24 11.93
C LEU A 62 -4.14 0.23 12.84
N ARG A 63 -4.29 0.14 14.17
CA ARG A 63 -3.20 0.43 15.11
C ARG A 63 -2.01 -0.49 14.91
N THR A 64 -2.27 -1.80 14.74
CA THR A 64 -1.21 -2.77 14.45
C THR A 64 -0.48 -2.42 13.15
N LYS A 65 -1.22 -2.01 12.11
CA LYS A 65 -0.65 -1.60 10.81
C LYS A 65 0.24 -0.37 10.94
N ARG A 66 -0.16 0.63 11.73
CA ARG A 66 0.65 1.81 12.03
C ARG A 66 1.86 1.47 12.89
N ASP A 67 1.62 0.95 14.09
CA ASP A 67 2.63 0.83 15.15
C ASP A 67 3.68 -0.26 14.88
N ARG A 68 3.31 -1.29 14.10
CA ARG A 68 4.18 -2.47 13.88
C ARG A 68 4.51 -2.75 12.42
N MET A 69 3.81 -2.15 11.46
CA MET A 69 3.97 -2.45 10.02
C MET A 69 4.19 -1.18 9.17
N GLY A 70 4.56 -0.06 9.79
CA GLY A 70 4.98 1.16 9.08
C GLY A 70 3.91 1.85 8.24
N HIS A 71 2.61 1.61 8.50
CA HIS A 71 1.56 2.27 7.73
C HIS A 71 1.36 3.71 8.20
N ASP A 72 1.23 4.63 7.24
CA ASP A 72 0.90 6.03 7.48
C ASP A 72 -0.60 6.19 7.70
N LEU A 73 -0.98 6.34 8.97
CA LEU A 73 -2.37 6.57 9.40
C LEU A 73 -2.41 7.75 10.40
N PRO A 74 -2.04 8.99 9.99
CA PRO A 74 -1.96 10.14 10.89
C PRO A 74 -3.30 10.54 11.52
N TRP A 75 -4.42 10.12 10.93
CA TRP A 75 -5.76 10.36 11.47
C TRP A 75 -6.19 9.32 12.52
N LEU A 76 -5.38 8.30 12.79
CA LEU A 76 -5.70 7.26 13.78
C LEU A 76 -5.40 7.71 15.22
N GLU A 77 -5.19 9.00 15.45
CA GLU A 77 -4.99 9.56 16.79
C GLU A 77 -6.35 9.89 17.43
N GLY A 78 -6.60 9.17 18.53
CA GLY A 78 -7.79 9.13 19.37
C GLY A 78 -7.59 8.08 20.45
#